data_AF-A0A0B1ZJY4-F1
#
_entry.id   AF-A0A0B1ZJY4-F1
#
_cell.length_a   1.000
_cell.length_b   1.000
_cell.length_c   1.000
_cell.angle_alpha   90.00
_cell.angle_beta   90.00
_cell.angle_gamma   90.00
#
_symmetry.space_group_name_H-M   'P 1'
#
loop_
_entity.id
_entity.type
_entity.pdbx_description
1 polymer ?
#
loop_
_entity_poly.entity_id
_entity_poly.type
_entity_poly.pdbx_seq_one_letter_code
_entity_poly.pdbx_strand_id
1 'polypeptide(L)'
;MLKHSDAILKLALALAILLAGGGVGFYYGIFLPSQDIRRQTQAMAERRSKSEAQSRALVEQARREADLAKRNAERAKAAQREYNDCIGFAELSYKRRWAGSCRTLHDADVAAFEDCADNLFSTDRGCRAKHPIRPANDCALPARMAHELTSARDKRKRECLAKLQAVQAASGGSPTPLSPAER
;
A
#
# COMPACT_ATOMS: atom_id res chain seq x y z
N MET A 1 7.96 -70.32 81.89
CA MET A 1 7.63 -68.98 81.35
C MET A 1 8.18 -68.82 79.92
N LEU A 2 7.74 -69.65 78.96
CA LEU A 2 8.30 -69.67 77.58
C LEU A 2 7.26 -69.43 76.46
N LYS A 3 5.96 -69.28 76.80
CA LYS A 3 4.89 -69.14 75.79
C LYS A 3 4.75 -67.72 75.20
N HIS A 4 5.25 -66.68 75.86
CA HIS A 4 5.07 -65.29 75.41
C HIS A 4 6.13 -64.84 74.40
N SER A 5 7.32 -65.44 74.46
CA SER A 5 8.46 -65.10 73.59
C SER A 5 8.17 -65.42 72.11
N ASP A 6 7.45 -66.52 71.87
CA ASP A 6 7.13 -67.01 70.53
C ASP A 6 6.05 -66.14 69.83
N ALA A 7 5.10 -65.62 70.62
CA ALA A 7 4.08 -64.70 70.13
C ALA A 7 4.67 -63.34 69.73
N ILE A 8 5.61 -62.81 70.54
CA ILE A 8 6.31 -61.56 70.26
C ILE A 8 7.19 -61.70 69.02
N LEU A 9 7.87 -62.84 68.85
CA LEU A 9 8.71 -63.11 67.69
C LEU A 9 7.88 -63.16 66.39
N LYS A 10 6.71 -63.81 66.40
CA LYS A 10 5.79 -63.84 65.25
C LYS A 10 5.22 -62.47 64.91
N LEU A 11 4.89 -61.67 65.92
CA LEU A 11 4.43 -60.29 65.73
C LEU A 11 5.52 -59.41 65.11
N ALA A 12 6.76 -59.51 65.60
CA ALA A 12 7.90 -58.78 65.04
C ALA A 12 8.17 -59.19 63.59
N LEU A 13 8.10 -60.48 63.27
CA LEU A 13 8.28 -60.97 61.90
C LEU A 13 7.17 -60.48 60.96
N ALA A 14 5.91 -60.53 61.40
CA ALA A 14 4.77 -60.02 60.63
C ALA A 14 4.87 -58.51 60.38
N LEU A 15 5.31 -57.74 61.38
CA LEU A 15 5.50 -56.30 61.28
C LEU A 15 6.67 -55.94 60.35
N ALA A 16 7.76 -56.73 60.38
CA ALA A 16 8.88 -56.59 59.45
C ALA A 16 8.46 -56.84 58.00
N ILE A 17 7.64 -57.87 57.76
CA ILE A 17 7.11 -58.17 56.42
C ILE A 17 6.17 -57.07 55.93
N LEU A 18 5.31 -56.53 56.79
CA LEU A 18 4.42 -55.41 56.45
C LEU A 18 5.18 -54.13 56.13
N LEU A 19 6.21 -53.79 56.91
CA LEU A 19 7.05 -52.62 56.65
C LEU A 19 7.87 -52.78 55.37
N ALA A 20 8.45 -53.96 55.13
CA ALA A 20 9.19 -54.26 53.92
C ALA A 20 8.28 -54.24 52.67
N GLY A 21 7.12 -54.91 52.74
CA GLY A 21 6.15 -54.95 51.65
C GLY A 21 5.51 -53.58 51.38
N GLY A 22 5.16 -52.85 52.43
CA GLY A 22 4.63 -51.48 52.34
C GLY A 22 5.65 -50.49 51.77
N GLY A 23 6.92 -50.59 52.17
CA GLY A 23 7.99 -49.74 51.65
C GLY A 23 8.24 -49.97 50.15
N VAL A 24 8.33 -51.23 49.71
CA VAL A 24 8.50 -51.58 48.30
C VAL A 24 7.25 -51.19 47.49
N GLY A 25 6.06 -51.49 48.00
CA GLY A 25 4.79 -51.10 47.36
C GLY A 25 4.62 -49.59 47.23
N PHE A 26 5.00 -48.82 48.24
CA PHE A 26 4.98 -47.35 48.19
C PHE A 26 6.00 -46.81 47.19
N TYR A 27 7.21 -47.37 47.17
CA TYR A 27 8.27 -46.95 46.26
C TYR A 27 7.91 -47.20 44.79
N TYR A 28 7.42 -48.40 44.46
CA TYR A 28 7.06 -48.75 43.09
C TYR A 28 5.68 -48.22 42.66
N GLY A 29 4.70 -48.19 43.57
CA GLY A 29 3.33 -47.77 43.26
C GLY A 29 3.10 -46.27 43.23
N ILE A 30 3.88 -45.49 43.99
CA ILE A 30 3.66 -44.04 44.14
C ILE A 30 4.91 -43.26 43.73
N PHE A 31 6.09 -43.62 44.25
CA PHE A 31 7.29 -42.81 44.06
C PHE A 31 7.81 -42.86 42.62
N LEU A 32 7.97 -44.05 42.03
CA LEU A 32 8.40 -44.22 40.64
C LEU A 32 7.48 -43.53 39.60
N PRO A 33 6.16 -43.76 39.59
CA PRO A 33 5.27 -43.10 38.62
C PRO A 33 5.22 -41.57 38.83
N SER A 34 5.40 -41.08 40.05
CA SER A 34 5.43 -39.63 40.30
C SER A 34 6.63 -38.92 39.64
N GLN A 35 7.76 -39.60 39.45
CA GLN A 35 8.92 -39.02 38.76
C GLN A 35 8.72 -38.95 37.25
N ASP A 36 8.14 -39.98 36.64
CA ASP A 36 7.82 -39.97 35.21
C ASP A 36 6.74 -38.94 34.87
N ILE A 37 5.72 -38.80 35.71
CA ILE A 37 4.70 -37.75 35.55
C ILE A 37 5.33 -36.36 35.62
N ARG A 38 6.27 -36.12 36.54
CA ARG A 38 7.01 -34.84 36.62
C ARG A 38 7.85 -34.57 35.37
N ARG A 39 8.55 -35.58 34.84
CA ARG A 39 9.35 -35.44 33.61
C ARG A 39 8.46 -35.18 32.39
N GLN A 40 7.35 -35.91 32.25
CA GLN A 40 6.40 -35.68 31.17
C GLN A 40 5.72 -34.31 31.26
N THR A 41 5.32 -33.88 32.46
CA THR A 41 4.72 -32.55 32.64
C THR A 41 5.70 -31.42 32.34
N GLN A 42 6.97 -31.55 32.73
CA GLN A 42 8.02 -30.60 32.35
C GLN A 42 8.24 -30.57 30.83
N ALA A 43 8.36 -31.74 30.18
CA ALA A 43 8.53 -31.82 28.73
C ALA A 43 7.32 -31.26 27.96
N MET A 44 6.10 -31.50 28.45
CA MET A 44 4.87 -30.93 27.89
C MET A 44 4.78 -29.41 28.09
N ALA A 45 5.17 -28.92 29.28
CA ALA A 45 5.23 -27.48 29.56
C ALA A 45 6.26 -26.78 28.66
N GLU A 46 7.42 -27.39 28.44
CA GLU A 46 8.47 -26.84 27.57
C GLU A 46 8.07 -26.86 26.08
N ARG A 47 7.34 -27.90 25.64
CA ARG A 47 6.77 -27.93 24.28
C ARG A 47 5.70 -26.86 24.10
N ARG A 48 4.82 -26.67 25.09
CA ARG A 48 3.79 -25.62 25.06
C ARG A 48 4.40 -24.22 25.04
N SER A 49 5.41 -23.96 25.86
CA SER A 49 6.08 -22.65 25.87
C SER A 49 6.79 -22.36 24.54
N LYS A 50 7.45 -23.37 23.93
CA LYS A 50 8.05 -23.25 22.59
C LYS A 50 6.99 -23.01 21.51
N SER A 51 5.85 -23.71 21.54
CA SER A 51 4.77 -23.49 20.57
C SER A 51 4.11 -22.12 20.73
N GLU A 52 3.95 -21.63 21.96
CA GLU A 52 3.42 -20.30 22.23
C GLU A 52 4.38 -19.19 21.79
N ALA A 53 5.69 -19.38 21.98
CA ALA A 53 6.69 -18.44 21.50
C ALA A 53 6.70 -18.37 19.96
N GLN A 54 6.63 -19.52 19.28
CA GLN A 54 6.56 -19.58 17.82
C GLN A 54 5.26 -18.95 17.28
N SER A 55 4.11 -19.24 17.89
CA SER A 55 2.84 -18.66 17.44
C SER A 55 2.82 -17.14 17.62
N ARG A 56 3.36 -16.62 18.73
CA ARG A 56 3.52 -15.17 18.92
C ARG A 56 4.43 -14.55 17.88
N ALA A 57 5.56 -15.18 17.56
CA ALA A 57 6.47 -14.70 16.52
C ALA A 57 5.81 -14.64 15.14
N LEU A 58 5.04 -15.67 14.77
CA LEU A 58 4.28 -15.70 13.50
C LEU A 58 3.21 -14.61 13.45
N VAL A 59 2.47 -14.40 14.54
CA VAL A 59 1.46 -13.32 14.61
C VAL A 59 2.11 -11.95 14.50
N GLU A 60 3.28 -11.75 15.11
CA GLU A 60 4.01 -10.49 15.03
C GLU A 60 4.54 -10.23 13.61
N GLN A 61 5.09 -11.26 12.95
CA GLN A 61 5.50 -11.17 11.55
C GLN A 61 4.31 -10.83 10.63
N ALA A 62 3.19 -11.54 10.78
CA ALA A 62 1.99 -11.28 10.00
C ALA A 62 1.46 -9.86 10.19
N ARG A 63 1.53 -9.31 11.42
CA ARG A 63 1.17 -7.90 11.68
C ARG A 63 2.12 -6.93 10.96
N ARG A 64 3.43 -7.16 11.04
CA ARG A 64 4.43 -6.31 10.36
C ARG A 64 4.22 -6.32 8.85
N GLU A 65 3.97 -7.49 8.25
CA GLU A 65 3.68 -7.62 6.83
C GLU A 65 2.37 -6.93 6.43
N ALA A 66 1.32 -7.08 7.23
CA ALA A 66 0.05 -6.40 6.99
C ALA A 66 0.19 -4.86 7.07
N ASP A 67 0.98 -4.36 8.02
CA ASP A 67 1.23 -2.93 8.16
C ASP A 67 2.09 -2.37 7.01
N LEU A 68 3.08 -3.14 6.53
CA LEU A 68 3.85 -2.80 5.34
C LEU A 68 2.96 -2.78 4.08
N ALA A 69 2.09 -3.79 3.92
CA ALA A 69 1.15 -3.87 2.80
C ALA A 69 0.17 -2.69 2.81
N LYS A 70 -0.35 -2.29 3.97
CA LYS A 70 -1.21 -1.09 4.11
C LYS A 70 -0.46 0.18 3.69
N ARG A 71 0.76 0.39 4.20
CA ARG A 71 1.58 1.56 3.86
C ARG A 71 1.89 1.62 2.36
N ASN A 72 2.20 0.47 1.74
CA ASN A 72 2.44 0.40 0.30
C ASN A 72 1.17 0.71 -0.51
N ALA A 73 0.01 0.19 -0.08
CA ALA A 73 -1.27 0.50 -0.71
C ALA A 73 -1.64 1.99 -0.59
N GLU A 74 -1.38 2.62 0.55
CA GLU A 74 -1.57 4.06 0.75
C GLU A 74 -0.65 4.90 -0.13
N ARG A 75 0.64 4.54 -0.23
CA ARG A 75 1.60 5.18 -1.13
C ARG A 75 1.17 5.06 -2.59
N ALA A 76 0.71 3.88 -3.02
CA ALA A 76 0.22 3.68 -4.37
C ALA A 76 -1.02 4.56 -4.67
N LYS A 77 -1.96 4.66 -3.72
CA LYS A 77 -3.12 5.55 -3.83
C LYS A 77 -2.72 7.02 -3.90
N ALA A 78 -1.77 7.45 -3.07
CA ALA A 78 -1.25 8.83 -3.10
C ALA A 78 -0.59 9.14 -4.45
N ALA A 79 0.28 8.26 -4.94
CA ALA A 79 0.93 8.40 -6.24
C ALA A 79 -0.08 8.51 -7.40
N GLN A 80 -1.15 7.70 -7.35
CA GLN A 80 -2.21 7.77 -8.36
C GLN A 80 -2.96 9.11 -8.32
N ARG A 81 -3.23 9.66 -7.12
CA ARG A 81 -3.86 10.97 -6.97
C ARG A 81 -2.97 12.08 -7.54
N GLU A 82 -1.69 12.09 -7.16
CA GLU A 82 -0.71 13.04 -7.67
C GLU A 82 -0.59 12.98 -9.20
N TYR A 83 -0.62 11.78 -9.78
CA TYR A 83 -0.64 11.60 -11.23
C TYR A 83 -1.89 12.23 -11.87
N ASN A 84 -3.08 11.94 -11.32
CA ASN A 84 -4.34 12.48 -11.83
C ASN A 84 -4.36 14.01 -11.75
N ASP A 85 -3.89 14.58 -10.65
CA ASP A 85 -3.78 16.03 -10.47
C ASP A 85 -2.80 16.64 -11.47
N CYS A 86 -1.66 15.97 -11.71
CA CYS A 86 -0.65 16.40 -12.67
C CYS A 86 -1.20 16.42 -14.11
N ILE A 87 -1.90 15.36 -14.53
CA ILE A 87 -2.55 15.31 -15.85
C ILE A 87 -3.67 16.34 -15.97
N GLY A 88 -4.50 16.46 -14.92
CA GLY A 88 -5.56 17.45 -14.84
C GLY A 88 -5.02 18.87 -15.01
N PHE A 89 -3.95 19.20 -14.29
CA PHE A 89 -3.28 20.49 -14.41
C PHE A 89 -2.66 20.71 -15.81
N ALA A 90 -2.08 19.68 -16.42
CA ALA A 90 -1.54 19.77 -17.78
C ALA A 90 -2.64 20.10 -18.80
N GLU A 91 -3.79 19.44 -18.72
CA GLU A 91 -4.97 19.71 -19.55
C GLU A 91 -5.55 21.10 -19.32
N LEU A 92 -5.73 21.49 -18.05
CA LEU A 92 -6.29 22.80 -17.70
C LEU A 92 -5.37 23.95 -18.15
N SER A 93 -4.06 23.76 -18.01
CA SER A 93 -3.04 24.71 -18.51
C SER A 93 -3.02 24.79 -20.03
N TYR A 94 -3.23 23.67 -20.72
CA TYR A 94 -3.35 23.64 -22.18
C TYR A 94 -4.58 24.44 -22.62
N LYS A 95 -5.76 24.13 -22.08
CA LYS A 95 -7.03 24.84 -22.42
C LYS A 95 -6.94 26.33 -22.12
N ARG A 96 -6.41 26.72 -20.95
CA ARG A 96 -6.22 28.15 -20.60
C ARG A 96 -5.31 28.88 -21.58
N ARG A 97 -4.18 28.26 -21.97
CA ARG A 97 -3.25 28.86 -22.93
C ARG A 97 -3.87 28.95 -24.31
N TRP A 98 -4.58 27.92 -24.75
CA TRP A 98 -5.32 27.95 -26.01
C TRP A 98 -6.33 29.11 -26.05
N ALA A 99 -7.19 29.22 -25.03
CA ALA A 99 -8.18 30.29 -24.93
C ALA A 99 -7.54 31.68 -24.75
N GLY A 100 -6.38 31.76 -24.08
CA GLY A 100 -5.59 32.99 -23.99
C GLY A 100 -5.09 33.44 -25.36
N SER A 101 -4.46 32.53 -26.11
CA SER A 101 -4.00 32.79 -27.47
C SER A 101 -5.13 33.19 -28.41
N CYS A 102 -6.31 32.56 -28.29
CA CYS A 102 -7.47 32.94 -29.08
C CYS A 102 -7.94 34.37 -28.80
N ARG A 103 -8.03 34.76 -27.53
CA ARG A 103 -8.38 36.14 -27.16
C ARG A 103 -7.38 37.14 -27.70
N THR A 104 -6.08 36.89 -27.53
CA THR A 104 -5.04 37.79 -28.05
C THR A 104 -5.13 37.96 -29.57
N LEU A 105 -5.43 36.88 -30.30
CA LEU A 105 -5.60 36.93 -31.76
C LEU A 105 -6.89 37.66 -32.17
N HIS A 106 -7.98 37.44 -31.43
CA HIS A 106 -9.23 38.16 -31.62
C HIS A 106 -9.05 39.66 -31.40
N ASP A 107 -8.43 40.05 -30.27
CA ASP A 107 -8.18 41.45 -29.93
C ASP A 107 -7.30 42.13 -30.99
N ALA A 108 -6.30 41.41 -31.52
CA ALA A 108 -5.47 41.90 -32.63
C ALA A 108 -6.26 42.08 -33.93
N ASP A 109 -7.19 41.18 -34.25
CA ASP A 109 -8.04 41.31 -35.43
C ASP A 109 -9.04 42.47 -35.28
N VAL A 110 -9.60 42.66 -34.08
CA VAL A 110 -10.48 43.78 -33.76
C VAL A 110 -9.74 45.09 -33.91
N ALA A 111 -8.55 45.22 -33.32
CA ALA A 111 -7.73 46.43 -33.45
C ALA A 111 -7.36 46.71 -34.92
N ALA A 112 -6.96 45.70 -35.68
CA ALA A 112 -6.64 45.86 -37.10
C ALA A 112 -7.88 46.24 -37.95
N PHE A 113 -9.06 45.77 -37.56
CA PHE A 113 -10.32 46.17 -38.18
C PHE A 113 -10.67 47.62 -37.86
N GLU A 114 -10.56 48.03 -36.59
CA GLU A 114 -10.82 49.41 -36.13
C GLU A 114 -9.86 50.41 -36.83
N ASP A 115 -8.56 50.12 -36.84
CA ASP A 115 -7.55 50.93 -37.56
C ASP A 115 -7.88 51.09 -39.06
N CYS A 116 -8.43 50.03 -39.67
CA CYS A 116 -8.85 50.08 -41.07
C CYS A 116 -10.13 50.91 -41.25
N ALA A 117 -11.11 50.74 -40.35
CA ALA A 117 -12.40 51.41 -40.40
C ALA A 117 -12.30 52.92 -40.14
N ASP A 118 -11.35 53.34 -39.32
CA ASP A 118 -11.08 54.75 -39.01
C ASP A 118 -10.42 55.53 -40.17
N ASN A 119 -9.95 54.83 -41.21
CA ASN A 119 -9.38 55.46 -42.39
C ASN A 119 -10.48 55.94 -43.35
N LEU A 120 -10.44 57.24 -43.68
CA LEU A 120 -11.47 57.96 -44.45
C LEU A 120 -11.80 57.36 -45.83
N PHE A 121 -10.87 56.58 -46.41
CA PHE A 121 -11.02 55.97 -47.73
C PHE A 121 -11.43 54.50 -47.69
N SER A 122 -11.59 53.93 -46.49
CA SER A 122 -11.98 52.54 -46.31
C SER A 122 -13.50 52.36 -46.29
N THR A 123 -13.97 51.20 -46.75
CA THR A 123 -15.36 50.77 -46.53
C THR A 123 -15.39 49.64 -45.49
N ASP A 124 -16.41 49.60 -44.63
CA ASP A 124 -16.58 48.54 -43.62
C ASP A 124 -16.47 47.13 -44.24
N ARG A 125 -17.12 46.93 -45.40
CA ARG A 125 -17.06 45.66 -46.16
C ARG A 125 -15.64 45.34 -46.64
N GLY A 126 -14.88 46.34 -47.09
CA GLY A 126 -13.48 46.17 -47.49
C GLY A 126 -12.56 45.84 -46.32
N CYS A 127 -12.77 46.48 -45.17
CA CYS A 127 -12.02 46.21 -43.95
C CYS A 127 -12.31 44.83 -43.36
N ARG A 128 -13.57 44.38 -43.32
CA ARG A 128 -13.91 43.01 -42.89
C ARG A 128 -13.34 41.94 -43.82
N ALA A 129 -13.30 42.21 -45.13
CA ALA A 129 -12.70 41.29 -46.10
C ALA A 129 -11.18 41.16 -45.90
N LYS A 130 -10.51 42.25 -45.50
CA LYS A 130 -9.06 42.27 -45.28
C LYS A 130 -8.67 41.77 -43.88
N HIS A 131 -9.49 42.02 -42.88
CA HIS A 131 -9.28 41.67 -41.47
C HIS A 131 -10.48 40.88 -40.92
N PRO A 132 -10.61 39.59 -41.27
CA PRO A 132 -11.66 38.74 -40.71
C PRO A 132 -11.41 38.50 -39.23
N ILE A 133 -12.32 38.99 -38.38
CA ILE A 133 -12.23 38.84 -36.92
C ILE A 133 -12.52 37.39 -36.55
N ARG A 134 -11.53 36.71 -35.97
CA ARG A 134 -11.67 35.34 -35.46
C ARG A 134 -12.49 35.32 -34.16
N PRO A 135 -13.12 34.20 -33.77
CA PRO A 135 -13.81 34.11 -32.48
C PRO A 135 -12.83 34.17 -31.30
N ALA A 136 -13.27 34.77 -30.18
CA ALA A 136 -12.47 34.88 -28.96
C ALA A 136 -12.24 33.53 -28.25
N ASN A 137 -13.15 32.56 -28.44
CA ASN A 137 -13.07 31.21 -27.88
C ASN A 137 -13.08 30.17 -29.00
N ASP A 138 -12.51 28.98 -28.72
CA ASP A 138 -12.46 27.83 -29.64
C ASP A 138 -11.96 28.16 -31.05
N CYS A 139 -11.01 29.10 -31.12
CA CYS A 139 -10.42 29.53 -32.37
C CYS A 139 -9.42 28.50 -32.92
N ALA A 140 -9.24 28.52 -34.25
CA ALA A 140 -8.16 27.81 -34.92
C ALA A 140 -6.84 28.60 -34.75
N LEU A 141 -5.92 28.08 -33.94
CA LEU A 141 -4.60 28.68 -33.78
C LEU A 141 -3.70 28.40 -35.00
N PRO A 142 -2.75 29.30 -35.32
CA PRO A 142 -1.72 29.03 -36.31
C PRO A 142 -0.97 27.72 -36.01
N ALA A 143 -0.65 26.95 -37.06
CA ALA A 143 -0.11 25.60 -36.93
C ALA A 143 1.10 25.49 -35.98
N ARG A 144 2.03 26.45 -36.05
CA ARG A 144 3.20 26.50 -35.15
C ARG A 144 2.80 26.65 -33.69
N MET A 145 1.89 27.57 -33.37
CA MET A 145 1.43 27.83 -32.01
C MET A 145 0.63 26.65 -31.45
N ALA A 146 -0.26 26.08 -32.26
CA ALA A 146 -1.01 24.87 -31.90
C ALA A 146 -0.05 23.72 -31.57
N HIS A 147 0.98 23.51 -32.40
CA HIS A 147 1.99 22.48 -32.18
C HIS A 147 2.82 22.72 -30.91
N GLU A 148 3.25 23.95 -30.64
CA GLU A 148 3.98 24.31 -29.42
C GLU A 148 3.13 24.06 -28.16
N LEU A 149 1.83 24.42 -28.17
CA LEU A 149 0.93 24.18 -27.04
C LEU A 149 0.66 22.68 -26.83
N THR A 150 0.40 21.93 -27.90
CA THR A 150 0.15 20.48 -27.82
C THR A 150 1.42 19.73 -27.39
N SER A 151 2.57 20.06 -27.95
CA SER A 151 3.85 19.45 -27.54
C SER A 151 4.21 19.75 -26.08
N ALA A 152 3.93 20.96 -25.60
CA ALA A 152 4.11 21.32 -24.18
C ALA A 152 3.17 20.53 -23.25
N ARG A 153 1.90 20.31 -23.66
CA ARG A 153 0.96 19.45 -22.93
C ARG A 153 1.48 18.02 -22.87
N ASP A 154 1.89 17.46 -24.01
CA ASP A 154 2.32 16.07 -24.09
C ASP A 154 3.63 15.84 -23.33
N LYS A 155 4.55 16.82 -23.36
CA LYS A 155 5.76 16.80 -22.52
C LYS A 155 5.41 16.73 -21.03
N ARG A 156 4.50 17.57 -20.55
CA ARG A 156 4.05 17.52 -19.14
C ARG A 156 3.38 16.20 -18.78
N LYS A 157 2.54 15.65 -19.66
CA LYS A 157 1.93 14.33 -19.43
C LYS A 157 2.97 13.23 -19.28
N ARG A 158 4.02 13.24 -20.12
CA ARG A 158 5.15 12.31 -20.01
C ARG A 158 5.90 12.48 -18.69
N GLU A 159 6.12 13.70 -18.24
CA GLU A 159 6.74 13.98 -16.93
C GLU A 159 5.88 13.46 -15.76
N CYS A 160 4.55 13.62 -15.83
CA CYS A 160 3.63 13.05 -14.84
C CYS A 160 3.73 11.51 -14.79
N LEU A 161 3.74 10.87 -15.96
CA LEU A 161 3.83 9.41 -16.07
C LEU A 161 5.18 8.89 -15.56
N ALA A 162 6.28 9.58 -15.86
CA ALA A 162 7.61 9.23 -15.35
C ALA A 162 7.67 9.29 -13.82
N LYS A 163 7.03 10.28 -13.19
CA LYS A 163 6.93 10.38 -11.73
C LYS A 163 6.16 9.20 -11.13
N LEU A 164 5.03 8.83 -11.74
CA LEU A 164 4.24 7.68 -11.30
C LEU A 164 5.05 6.38 -11.37
N GLN A 165 5.74 6.15 -12.49
CA GLN A 165 6.59 4.98 -12.68
C GLN A 165 7.75 4.93 -11.67
N ALA A 166 8.37 6.08 -11.36
CA ALA A 166 9.42 6.14 -10.36
C ALA A 166 8.93 5.73 -8.96
N VAL A 167 7.72 6.14 -8.57
CA VAL A 167 7.12 5.77 -7.27
C VAL A 167 6.70 4.30 -7.24
N GLN A 168 6.18 3.76 -8.35
CA GLN A 168 5.86 2.33 -8.48
C GLN A 168 7.10 1.44 -8.41
N ALA A 169 8.18 1.83 -9.10
CA ALA A 169 9.46 1.14 -9.04
C ALA A 169 10.06 1.16 -7.62
N ALA A 170 9.96 2.29 -6.91
CA ALA A 170 10.45 2.42 -5.53
C ALA A 170 9.63 1.63 -4.49
N SER A 171 8.39 1.26 -4.82
CA SER A 171 7.51 0.51 -3.92
C SER A 171 7.57 -1.01 -4.10
N GLY A 172 8.52 -1.51 -4.90
CA GLY A 172 8.67 -2.95 -5.19
C GLY A 172 7.54 -3.52 -6.05
N GLY A 173 6.73 -2.64 -6.67
CA GLY A 173 5.67 -3.05 -7.57
C GLY A 173 6.25 -3.47 -8.90
N SER A 174 6.19 -4.76 -9.22
CA SER A 174 6.15 -5.20 -10.61
C SER A 174 5.10 -4.34 -11.34
N PRO A 175 5.43 -3.75 -12.50
CA PRO A 175 4.54 -2.79 -13.16
C PRO A 175 3.25 -3.51 -13.53
N THR A 176 2.14 -3.16 -12.87
CA THR A 176 0.81 -3.56 -13.32
C THR A 176 0.61 -2.94 -14.70
N PRO A 177 0.44 -3.72 -15.77
CA PRO A 177 0.22 -3.15 -17.09
C PRO A 177 -1.10 -2.39 -17.06
N LEU A 178 -1.02 -1.08 -17.30
CA LEU A 178 -2.19 -0.26 -17.60
C LEU A 178 -2.86 -0.87 -18.84
N SER A 179 -4.02 -1.49 -18.63
CA SER A 179 -4.86 -2.05 -19.69
C SER A 179 -5.30 -0.93 -20.63
N PRO A 180 -5.07 -1.03 -21.96
CA PRO A 180 -5.55 -0.08 -22.93
C PRO A 180 -7.01 -0.41 -23.31
N ALA A 181 -7.94 0.09 -22.51
CA ALA A 181 -9.31 0.39 -22.96
C ALA A 181 -9.45 1.91 -22.75
N GLU A 182 -9.70 2.75 -23.74
CA GLU A 182 -10.63 2.67 -24.84
C GLU A 182 -10.01 3.25 -26.12
N ARG A 183 -10.43 2.72 -27.27
CA ARG A 183 -10.13 3.20 -28.61
C ARG A 183 -11.44 3.53 -29.30
#